data_AF-T0HJ36-F1
#
_entry.id   AF-T0HJ36-F1
#
_cell.length_a   1.000
_cell.length_b   1.000
_cell.length_c   1.000
_cell.angle_alpha   90.00
_cell.angle_beta   90.00
_cell.angle_gamma   90.00
#
_symmetry.space_group_name_H-M   'P 1'
#
loop_
_entity.id
_entity.type
_entity.pdbx_description
1 polymer ?
#
loop_
_entity_poly.entity_id
_entity_poly.type
_entity_poly.pdbx_seq_one_letter_code
_entity_poly.pdbx_strand_id
1 'polypeptide(L)'
;GTVRVAEPGDAAARVTISASQASGISARAPSISYSGTTGRMIWQSHGADGAAEAAGVMIGLHAGRYAPDLLRWLYFLSGMGGTVMVASGLVLWTVKRREKLPDPDRPHFGFRLVERLNIGFIAGLPLAMTGYLWANRLLPTDIEGRAEWEIHAMFLAWGAALLVGFLRPVRRAWVELFALTGAAMIALPFHDLSNSRGLLQSGAMGDMRMVAMNLTICALGATFLMMARKVRRYQPRQKRSARKVATLPNAQAILEPAE
;
A
#
# COMPACT_ATOMS: atom_id res chain seq x y z
N GLY A 1 -19.26 17.86 -12.10
CA GLY A 1 -20.43 17.76 -11.22
C GLY A 1 -21.14 16.46 -11.49
N THR A 2 -22.18 16.16 -10.71
CA THR A 2 -22.99 14.95 -10.89
C THR A 2 -24.46 15.31 -10.87
N VAL A 3 -25.28 14.60 -11.64
CA VAL A 3 -26.73 14.73 -11.63
C VAL A 3 -27.30 13.38 -11.21
N ARG A 4 -28.18 13.37 -10.21
CA ARG A 4 -28.88 12.17 -9.73
C ARG A 4 -30.37 12.38 -9.88
N VAL A 5 -31.05 11.39 -10.46
CA VAL A 5 -32.50 11.33 -10.54
C VAL A 5 -33.00 10.27 -9.57
N ALA A 6 -33.92 10.65 -8.69
CA ALA A 6 -34.63 9.73 -7.80
C ALA A 6 -36.10 9.63 -8.25
N GLU A 7 -36.68 8.44 -8.10
CA GLU A 7 -38.05 8.12 -8.53
C GLU A 7 -38.36 8.54 -9.99
N PRO A 8 -37.57 8.07 -10.98
CA PRO A 8 -37.77 8.47 -12.37
C PRO A 8 -39.14 8.01 -12.88
N GLY A 9 -39.89 8.94 -13.49
CA GLY A 9 -41.22 8.67 -14.04
C GLY A 9 -42.39 8.80 -13.05
N ASP A 10 -42.12 9.08 -11.78
CA ASP A 10 -43.14 9.32 -10.75
C ASP A 10 -43.45 10.83 -10.59
N ALA A 11 -44.64 11.16 -10.07
CA ALA A 11 -44.99 12.53 -9.70
C ALA A 11 -44.04 13.11 -8.62
N ALA A 12 -43.48 12.24 -7.77
CA ALA A 12 -42.50 12.54 -6.73
C ALA A 12 -41.05 12.57 -7.23
N ALA A 13 -40.81 12.51 -8.55
CA ALA A 13 -39.48 12.56 -9.14
C ALA A 13 -38.66 13.76 -8.64
N ARG A 14 -37.37 13.54 -8.36
CA ARG A 14 -36.44 14.57 -7.89
C ARG A 14 -35.15 14.53 -8.68
N VAL A 15 -34.68 15.71 -9.09
CA VAL A 15 -33.41 15.89 -9.78
C VAL A 15 -32.46 16.65 -8.87
N THR A 16 -31.39 16.01 -8.41
CA THR A 16 -30.35 16.61 -7.59
C THR A 16 -29.10 16.86 -8.41
N ILE A 17 -28.63 18.10 -8.42
CA ILE A 17 -27.41 18.54 -9.09
C ILE A 17 -26.37 18.85 -8.01
N SER A 18 -25.22 18.19 -8.06
CA SER A 18 -24.11 18.41 -7.13
C SER A 18 -22.91 19.02 -7.85
N ALA A 19 -22.27 19.99 -7.21
CA ALA A 19 -21.06 20.64 -7.70
C ALA A 19 -19.92 19.63 -7.91
N SER A 20 -18.95 19.99 -8.74
CA SER A 20 -17.76 19.16 -8.92
C SER A 20 -16.96 19.09 -7.62
N GLN A 21 -16.48 17.92 -7.24
CA GLN A 21 -15.50 17.77 -6.15
C GLN A 21 -14.14 18.43 -6.49
N ALA A 22 -13.95 18.84 -7.75
CA ALA A 22 -12.82 19.66 -8.16
C ALA A 22 -13.00 21.16 -7.82
N SER A 23 -14.21 21.59 -7.48
CA SER A 23 -14.54 23.00 -7.25
C SER A 23 -14.28 23.47 -5.82
N GLY A 24 -13.91 22.55 -4.91
CA GLY A 24 -13.63 22.87 -3.51
C GLY A 24 -12.89 21.74 -2.82
N ILE A 25 -12.26 22.05 -1.68
CA ILE A 25 -11.49 21.06 -0.90
C ILE A 25 -12.44 20.14 -0.13
N SER A 26 -13.54 20.66 0.42
CA SER A 26 -14.49 19.88 1.20
C SER A 26 -15.15 18.79 0.36
N ALA A 27 -15.16 17.55 0.89
CA ALA A 27 -15.87 16.43 0.29
C ALA A 27 -17.40 16.60 0.31
N ARG A 28 -17.90 17.66 0.97
CA ARG A 28 -19.30 18.06 0.98
C ARG A 28 -19.57 19.04 -0.17
N ALA A 29 -19.64 18.50 -1.39
CA ALA A 29 -19.98 19.30 -2.55
C ALA A 29 -21.40 19.89 -2.41
N PRO A 30 -21.58 21.22 -2.59
CA PRO A 30 -22.90 21.83 -2.54
C PRO A 30 -23.82 21.22 -3.60
N SER A 31 -25.09 21.08 -3.28
CA SER A 31 -26.10 20.47 -4.14
C SER A 31 -27.44 21.19 -4.09
N ILE A 32 -28.15 21.17 -5.20
CA ILE A 32 -29.47 21.77 -5.35
C ILE A 32 -30.40 20.68 -5.91
N SER A 33 -31.59 20.55 -5.35
CA SER A 33 -32.61 19.61 -5.80
C SER A 33 -33.82 20.34 -6.37
N TYR A 34 -34.34 19.81 -7.47
CA TYR A 34 -35.52 20.29 -8.18
C TYR A 34 -36.59 19.19 -8.24
N SER A 35 -37.86 19.58 -8.28
CA SER A 35 -38.96 18.69 -8.65
C SER A 35 -38.78 18.27 -10.10
N GLY A 36 -38.78 16.96 -10.35
CA GLY A 36 -38.59 16.38 -11.68
C GLY A 36 -39.77 16.64 -12.63
N THR A 37 -40.96 16.94 -12.10
CA THR A 37 -42.18 17.19 -12.88
C THR A 37 -42.42 18.68 -13.14
N THR A 38 -42.15 19.55 -12.16
CA THR A 38 -42.46 20.99 -12.25
C THR A 38 -41.24 21.87 -12.49
N GLY A 39 -40.02 21.34 -12.34
CA GLY A 39 -38.78 22.10 -12.43
C GLY A 39 -38.55 23.10 -11.29
N ARG A 40 -39.46 23.18 -10.30
CA ARG A 40 -39.31 24.08 -9.15
C ARG A 40 -38.21 23.57 -8.22
N MET A 41 -37.39 24.48 -7.71
CA MET A 41 -36.42 24.17 -6.67
C MET A 41 -37.15 23.70 -5.40
N ILE A 42 -36.75 22.55 -4.87
CA ILE A 42 -37.32 21.94 -3.67
C ILE A 42 -36.38 22.03 -2.47
N TRP A 43 -35.07 22.05 -2.70
CA TRP A 43 -34.07 22.11 -1.64
C TRP A 43 -32.72 22.58 -2.17
N GLN A 44 -31.94 23.25 -1.33
CA GLN A 44 -30.55 23.62 -1.58
C GLN A 44 -29.72 23.28 -0.33
N SER A 45 -28.51 22.77 -0.55
CA SER A 45 -27.56 22.57 0.53
C SER A 45 -27.16 23.93 1.09
N HIS A 46 -27.36 24.10 2.39
CA HIS A 46 -26.83 25.24 3.13
C HIS A 46 -25.35 24.99 3.42
N GLY A 47 -24.60 26.05 3.72
CA GLY A 47 -23.21 25.92 4.18
C GLY A 47 -23.15 24.95 5.35
N ALA A 48 -22.20 24.01 5.32
CA ALA A 48 -22.04 23.06 6.41
C ALA A 48 -21.62 23.81 7.69
N ASP A 49 -22.19 23.41 8.84
CA ASP A 49 -21.70 23.89 10.14
C ASP A 49 -20.19 23.63 10.28
N GLY A 50 -19.50 24.45 11.07
CA GLY A 50 -18.03 24.43 11.14
C GLY A 50 -17.43 23.03 11.39
N ALA A 51 -18.06 22.20 12.23
CA ALA A 51 -17.63 20.83 12.47
C ALA A 51 -17.83 19.91 11.25
N ALA A 52 -18.95 20.05 10.56
CA ALA A 52 -19.23 19.30 9.34
C ALA A 52 -18.30 19.72 8.21
N GLU A 53 -17.99 21.01 8.08
CA GLU A 53 -17.04 21.48 7.07
C GLU A 53 -15.61 21.01 7.37
N ALA A 54 -15.17 21.08 8.63
CA ALA A 54 -13.86 20.55 9.03
C ALA A 54 -13.71 19.06 8.68
N ALA A 55 -14.73 18.25 8.96
CA ALA A 55 -14.74 16.84 8.57
C ALA A 55 -14.73 16.66 7.04
N GLY A 56 -15.49 17.48 6.32
CA GLY A 56 -15.53 17.49 4.86
C GLY A 56 -14.15 17.82 4.25
N VAL A 57 -13.46 18.83 4.77
CA VAL A 57 -12.12 19.22 4.37
C VAL A 57 -11.11 18.10 4.68
N MET A 58 -11.17 17.49 5.86
CA MET A 58 -10.28 16.36 6.20
C MET A 58 -10.45 15.18 5.23
N ILE A 59 -11.69 14.82 4.90
CA ILE A 59 -11.98 13.77 3.91
C ILE A 59 -11.48 14.20 2.52
N GLY A 60 -11.67 15.47 2.16
CA GLY A 60 -11.26 16.02 0.88
C GLY A 60 -9.75 16.06 0.67
N LEU A 61 -9.01 16.50 1.69
CA LEU A 61 -7.55 16.45 1.76
C LEU A 61 -7.05 15.01 1.66
N HIS A 62 -7.68 14.08 2.38
CA HIS A 62 -7.32 12.67 2.35
C HIS A 62 -7.56 12.03 0.97
N ALA A 63 -8.72 12.31 0.35
CA ALA A 63 -9.08 11.74 -0.94
C ALA A 63 -8.40 12.43 -2.14
N GLY A 64 -7.88 13.65 -1.96
CA GLY A 64 -7.18 14.41 -3.00
C GLY A 64 -8.02 14.74 -4.23
N ARG A 65 -9.35 14.70 -4.14
CA ARG A 65 -10.26 14.83 -5.31
C ARG A 65 -10.19 16.20 -5.97
N TYR A 66 -9.88 17.23 -5.19
CA TYR A 66 -9.72 18.62 -5.65
C TYR A 66 -8.41 18.86 -6.43
N ALA A 67 -7.42 17.98 -6.28
CA ALA A 67 -6.08 18.22 -6.78
C ALA A 67 -6.01 18.08 -8.31
N PRO A 68 -5.42 19.06 -9.05
CA PRO A 68 -5.05 18.88 -10.45
C PRO A 68 -3.91 17.86 -10.60
N ASP A 69 -3.65 17.40 -11.82
CA ASP A 69 -2.76 16.25 -12.07
C ASP A 69 -1.35 16.40 -11.47
N LEU A 70 -0.73 17.58 -11.56
CA LEU A 70 0.58 17.83 -10.93
C LEU A 70 0.53 17.66 -9.40
N LEU A 71 -0.51 18.20 -8.75
CA LEU A 71 -0.65 18.12 -7.30
C LEU A 71 -0.95 16.68 -6.85
N ARG A 72 -1.68 15.90 -7.66
CA ARG A 72 -1.88 14.46 -7.42
C ARG A 72 -0.57 13.69 -7.44
N TRP A 73 0.32 13.99 -8.38
CA TRP A 73 1.66 13.39 -8.43
C TRP A 73 2.53 13.78 -7.24
N LEU A 74 2.52 15.05 -6.83
CA LEU A 74 3.22 15.49 -5.62
C LEU A 74 2.67 14.78 -4.37
N TYR A 75 1.35 14.68 -4.23
CA TYR A 75 0.70 13.95 -3.13
C TYR A 75 1.11 12.48 -3.13
N PHE A 76 1.09 11.83 -4.29
CA PHE A 76 1.52 10.45 -4.45
C PHE A 76 2.99 10.25 -4.07
N LEU A 77 3.90 11.10 -4.56
CA LEU A 77 5.33 11.00 -4.26
C LEU A 77 5.64 11.31 -2.79
N SER A 78 4.98 12.30 -2.19
CA SER A 78 5.10 12.59 -0.76
C SER A 78 4.58 11.44 0.09
N GLY A 79 3.44 10.84 -0.26
CA GLY A 79 2.91 9.65 0.41
C GLY A 79 3.84 8.44 0.28
N MET A 80 4.41 8.22 -0.91
CA MET A 80 5.41 7.17 -1.14
C MET A 80 6.67 7.40 -0.31
N GLY A 81 7.18 8.64 -0.28
CA GLY A 81 8.33 9.03 0.55
C GLY A 81 8.09 8.82 2.04
N GLY A 82 6.92 9.22 2.54
CA GLY A 82 6.50 8.98 3.93
C GLY A 82 6.40 7.48 4.26
N THR A 83 5.86 6.68 3.33
CA THR A 83 5.78 5.22 3.48
C THR A 83 7.17 4.58 3.56
N VAL A 84 8.09 4.99 2.67
CA VAL A 84 9.48 4.51 2.69
C VAL A 84 10.19 4.92 3.98
N MET A 85 9.98 6.15 4.45
CA MET A 85 10.54 6.64 5.72
C MET A 85 10.08 5.79 6.91
N VAL A 86 8.77 5.55 7.04
CA VAL A 86 8.22 4.72 8.13
C VAL A 86 8.72 3.27 8.03
N ALA A 87 8.64 2.67 6.84
CA ALA A 87 9.07 1.29 6.61
C ALA A 87 10.57 1.10 6.91
N SER A 88 11.42 2.00 6.42
CA SER A 88 12.87 1.95 6.67
C SER A 88 13.20 2.17 8.14
N GLY A 89 12.51 3.08 8.84
CA GLY A 89 12.65 3.27 10.28
C GLY A 89 12.34 2.01 11.08
N LEU A 90 11.24 1.33 10.77
CA LEU A 90 10.85 0.06 11.39
C LEU A 90 11.88 -1.06 11.13
N VAL A 91 12.36 -1.18 9.88
CA VAL A 91 13.38 -2.18 9.51
C VAL A 91 14.71 -1.90 10.22
N LEU A 92 15.21 -0.65 10.17
CA LEU A 92 16.45 -0.26 10.84
C LEU A 92 16.37 -0.46 12.36
N TRP A 93 15.22 -0.17 12.97
CA TRP A 93 14.98 -0.46 14.37
C TRP A 93 15.09 -1.95 14.67
N THR A 94 14.44 -2.82 13.88
CA THR A 94 14.53 -4.29 14.09
C THR A 94 15.96 -4.81 13.97
N VAL A 95 16.73 -4.34 12.97
CA VAL A 95 18.13 -4.73 12.78
C VAL A 95 18.98 -4.29 13.97
N LYS A 96 18.90 -3.00 14.36
CA LYS A 96 19.70 -2.45 15.47
C LYS A 96 19.31 -3.06 16.81
N ARG A 97 18.03 -3.38 17.01
CA ARG A 97 17.55 -3.99 18.26
C ARG A 97 17.96 -5.45 18.35
N ARG A 98 18.02 -6.18 17.23
CA ARG A 98 18.47 -7.58 17.20
C ARG A 98 19.91 -7.73 17.70
N GLU A 99 20.80 -6.82 17.33
CA GLU A 99 22.20 -6.84 17.80
C GLU A 99 22.34 -6.59 19.31
N LYS A 100 21.33 -5.98 19.95
CA LYS A 100 21.30 -5.67 21.38
C LYS A 100 20.59 -6.75 22.21
N LEU A 101 20.09 -7.81 21.58
CA LEU A 101 19.44 -8.90 22.29
C LEU A 101 20.48 -9.76 23.03
N PRO A 102 20.15 -10.30 24.22
CA PRO A 102 21.01 -11.25 24.92
C PRO A 102 21.36 -12.48 24.08
N ASP A 103 20.40 -12.97 23.30
CA ASP A 103 20.57 -14.04 22.31
C ASP A 103 19.98 -13.58 20.96
N PRO A 104 20.83 -13.18 19.98
CA PRO A 104 20.39 -12.75 18.65
C PRO A 104 19.77 -13.84 17.77
N ASP A 105 20.03 -15.11 18.10
CA ASP A 105 19.53 -16.27 17.36
C ASP A 105 18.21 -16.79 17.95
N ARG A 106 17.94 -16.52 19.23
CA ARG A 106 16.67 -16.82 19.91
C ARG A 106 16.01 -15.59 20.54
N PRO A 107 15.50 -14.66 19.72
CA PRO A 107 14.77 -13.49 20.21
C PRO A 107 13.52 -13.88 21.02
N HIS A 108 13.24 -13.10 22.07
CA HIS A 108 12.01 -13.22 22.85
C HIS A 108 10.76 -12.98 21.97
N PHE A 109 9.59 -13.45 22.44
CA PHE A 109 8.34 -13.44 21.69
C PHE A 109 7.97 -12.05 21.13
N GLY A 110 8.02 -11.00 21.95
CA GLY A 110 7.67 -9.64 21.51
C GLY A 110 8.52 -9.13 20.34
N PHE A 111 9.83 -9.43 20.31
CA PHE A 111 10.68 -9.05 19.18
C PHE A 111 10.29 -9.83 17.92
N ARG A 112 10.07 -11.14 18.06
CA ARG A 112 9.61 -11.98 16.94
C ARG A 112 8.30 -11.44 16.39
N LEU A 113 7.33 -11.11 17.24
CA LEU A 113 6.04 -10.58 16.80
C LEU A 113 6.23 -9.31 15.95
N VAL A 114 7.01 -8.33 16.43
CA VAL A 114 7.25 -7.09 15.69
C VAL A 114 7.99 -7.34 14.38
N GLU A 115 9.02 -8.18 14.37
CA GLU A 115 9.76 -8.54 13.14
C GLU A 115 8.83 -9.17 12.09
N ARG A 116 7.91 -10.03 12.53
CA ARG A 116 6.97 -10.75 11.66
C ARG A 116 5.85 -9.84 11.15
N LEU A 117 5.31 -8.97 12.00
CA LEU A 117 4.34 -7.96 11.62
C LEU A 117 4.95 -6.98 10.62
N ASN A 118 6.20 -6.55 10.82
CA ASN A 118 6.88 -5.68 9.85
C ASN A 118 6.92 -6.30 8.46
N ILE A 119 7.19 -7.61 8.34
CA ILE A 119 7.13 -8.31 7.04
C ILE A 119 5.72 -8.25 6.45
N GLY A 120 4.71 -8.63 7.23
CA GLY A 120 3.32 -8.70 6.76
C GLY A 120 2.71 -7.34 6.41
N PHE A 121 3.11 -6.27 7.07
CA PHE A 121 2.66 -4.91 6.75
C PHE A 121 3.47 -4.29 5.61
N ILE A 122 4.80 -4.28 5.71
CA ILE A 122 5.66 -3.59 4.72
C ILE A 122 5.69 -4.33 3.38
N ALA A 123 5.88 -5.65 3.42
CA ALA A 123 5.95 -6.47 2.21
C ALA A 123 4.57 -7.00 1.78
N GLY A 124 3.65 -7.20 2.74
CA GLY A 124 2.34 -7.78 2.48
C GLY A 124 1.25 -6.80 2.04
N LEU A 125 1.24 -5.53 2.49
CA LEU A 125 0.24 -4.57 2.02
C LEU A 125 0.33 -4.28 0.51
N PRO A 126 1.51 -4.14 -0.11
CA PRO A 126 1.62 -4.04 -1.56
C PRO A 126 1.07 -5.26 -2.29
N LEU A 127 1.28 -6.46 -1.75
CA LEU A 127 0.67 -7.69 -2.29
C LEU A 127 -0.85 -7.66 -2.18
N ALA A 128 -1.38 -7.19 -1.06
CA ALA A 128 -2.82 -7.06 -0.83
C ALA A 128 -3.48 -6.11 -1.85
N MET A 129 -2.87 -4.94 -2.07
CA MET A 129 -3.34 -3.99 -3.09
C MET A 129 -3.23 -4.58 -4.51
N THR A 130 -2.18 -5.36 -4.78
CA THR A 130 -2.07 -6.09 -6.05
C THR A 130 -3.18 -7.13 -6.19
N GLY A 131 -3.54 -7.83 -5.10
CA GLY A 131 -4.69 -8.74 -5.04
C GLY A 131 -6.01 -8.05 -5.35
N TYR A 132 -6.24 -6.84 -4.82
CA TYR A 132 -7.39 -6.01 -5.17
C TYR A 132 -7.45 -5.70 -6.68
N LEU A 133 -6.32 -5.31 -7.28
CA LEU A 133 -6.25 -5.02 -8.72
C LEU A 133 -6.51 -6.25 -9.60
N TRP A 134 -6.11 -7.44 -9.13
CA TRP A 134 -6.44 -8.71 -9.77
C TRP A 134 -7.91 -9.08 -9.59
N ALA A 135 -8.48 -8.91 -8.41
CA ALA A 135 -9.91 -9.16 -8.16
C ALA A 135 -10.78 -8.30 -9.07
N ASN A 136 -10.40 -7.03 -9.27
CA ASN A 136 -11.10 -6.13 -10.20
C ASN A 136 -11.07 -6.61 -11.66
N ARG A 137 -10.10 -7.45 -12.05
CA ARG A 137 -10.00 -8.04 -13.40
C ARG A 137 -10.63 -9.41 -13.53
N LEU A 138 -10.53 -10.23 -12.49
CA LEU A 138 -10.94 -11.64 -12.50
C LEU A 138 -12.38 -11.86 -12.06
N LEU A 139 -12.92 -10.98 -11.21
CA LEU A 139 -14.29 -11.12 -10.76
C LEU A 139 -15.28 -10.87 -11.92
N PRO A 140 -16.34 -11.69 -12.06
CA PRO A 140 -17.43 -11.42 -13.00
C PRO A 140 -18.13 -10.10 -12.71
N THR A 141 -18.65 -9.42 -13.74
CA THR A 141 -19.31 -8.11 -13.59
C THR A 141 -20.71 -8.18 -13.03
N ASP A 142 -21.32 -9.36 -13.08
CA ASP A 142 -22.69 -9.69 -12.71
C ASP A 142 -22.83 -10.31 -11.32
N ILE A 143 -21.73 -10.53 -10.61
CA ILE A 143 -21.78 -11.05 -9.23
C ILE A 143 -22.35 -10.00 -8.27
N GLU A 144 -23.29 -10.44 -7.43
CA GLU A 144 -23.82 -9.64 -6.34
C GLU A 144 -22.73 -9.31 -5.31
N GLY A 145 -22.71 -8.08 -4.81
CA GLY A 145 -21.71 -7.66 -3.81
C GLY A 145 -20.27 -7.67 -4.34
N ARG A 146 -20.07 -7.41 -5.63
CA ARG A 146 -18.75 -7.43 -6.26
C ARG A 146 -17.74 -6.53 -5.54
N ALA A 147 -18.15 -5.33 -5.13
CA ALA A 147 -17.27 -4.37 -4.47
C ALA A 147 -16.74 -4.91 -3.13
N GLU A 148 -17.62 -5.58 -2.37
CA GLU A 148 -17.29 -6.27 -1.14
C GLU A 148 -16.32 -7.42 -1.41
N TRP A 149 -16.53 -8.19 -2.48
CA TRP A 149 -15.61 -9.25 -2.89
C TRP A 149 -14.22 -8.75 -3.29
N GLU A 150 -14.12 -7.60 -3.95
CA GLU A 150 -12.82 -6.97 -4.25
C GLU A 150 -12.08 -6.63 -2.94
N ILE A 151 -12.79 -6.08 -1.95
CA ILE A 151 -12.25 -5.77 -0.62
C ILE A 151 -11.87 -7.06 0.12
N HIS A 152 -12.70 -8.10 0.08
CA HIS A 152 -12.39 -9.41 0.67
C HIS A 152 -11.13 -10.00 0.07
N ALA A 153 -10.95 -9.94 -1.26
CA ALA A 153 -9.76 -10.44 -1.93
C ALA A 153 -8.48 -9.72 -1.46
N MET A 154 -8.56 -8.39 -1.24
CA MET A 154 -7.47 -7.62 -0.64
C MET A 154 -7.12 -8.13 0.77
N PHE A 155 -8.10 -8.29 1.64
CA PHE A 155 -7.88 -8.76 3.02
C PHE A 155 -7.40 -10.21 3.08
N LEU A 156 -7.89 -11.09 2.19
CA LEU A 156 -7.43 -12.47 2.07
C LEU A 156 -5.97 -12.53 1.62
N ALA A 157 -5.60 -11.75 0.59
CA ALA A 157 -4.22 -11.64 0.13
C ALA A 157 -3.30 -11.09 1.24
N TRP A 158 -3.78 -10.11 2.02
CA TRP A 158 -3.04 -9.58 3.15
C TRP A 158 -2.88 -10.59 4.29
N GLY A 159 -3.95 -11.30 4.64
CA GLY A 159 -3.93 -12.38 5.63
C GLY A 159 -2.97 -13.49 5.23
N ALA A 160 -2.96 -13.90 3.96
CA ALA A 160 -2.00 -14.84 3.42
C ALA A 160 -0.55 -14.30 3.53
N ALA A 161 -0.32 -13.02 3.27
CA ALA A 161 0.99 -12.40 3.41
C ALA A 161 1.48 -12.38 4.87
N LEU A 162 0.57 -12.12 5.82
CA LEU A 162 0.86 -12.21 7.25
C LEU A 162 1.23 -13.65 7.64
N LEU A 163 0.47 -14.66 7.18
CA LEU A 163 0.79 -16.07 7.41
C LEU A 163 2.18 -16.44 6.85
N VAL A 164 2.52 -16.00 5.63
CA VAL A 164 3.88 -16.16 5.07
C VAL A 164 4.92 -15.50 5.97
N GLY A 165 4.63 -14.29 6.45
CA GLY A 165 5.46 -13.56 7.41
C GLY A 165 5.76 -14.38 8.67
N PHE A 166 4.75 -15.05 9.25
CA PHE A 166 4.87 -15.87 10.47
C PHE A 166 5.51 -17.25 10.23
N LEU A 167 5.16 -17.92 9.14
CA LEU A 167 5.50 -19.34 8.90
C LEU A 167 6.84 -19.54 8.17
N ARG A 168 7.30 -18.59 7.36
CA ARG A 168 8.55 -18.73 6.59
C ARG A 168 9.76 -18.18 7.36
N PRO A 169 11.00 -18.60 7.05
CA PRO A 169 12.18 -17.89 7.54
C PRO A 169 12.15 -16.42 7.11
N VAL A 170 12.51 -15.49 8.01
CA VAL A 170 12.39 -14.02 7.81
C VAL A 170 12.90 -13.57 6.45
N ARG A 171 14.11 -14.00 6.08
CA ARG A 171 14.73 -13.66 4.79
C ARG A 171 13.94 -14.19 3.58
N ARG A 172 13.40 -15.40 3.68
CA ARG A 172 12.58 -15.99 2.60
C ARG A 172 11.24 -15.27 2.48
N ALA A 173 10.59 -14.94 3.59
CA ALA A 173 9.32 -14.22 3.59
C ALA A 173 9.44 -12.86 2.86
N TRP A 174 10.48 -12.07 3.14
CA TRP A 174 10.75 -10.83 2.41
C TRP A 174 10.92 -11.04 0.90
N VAL A 175 11.72 -12.03 0.51
CA VAL A 175 12.00 -12.31 -0.91
C VAL A 175 10.75 -12.82 -1.63
N GLU A 176 10.02 -13.76 -1.02
CA GLU A 176 8.81 -14.37 -1.59
C GLU A 176 7.71 -13.32 -1.78
N LEU A 177 7.43 -12.49 -0.77
CA LEU A 177 6.38 -11.46 -0.85
C LEU A 177 6.71 -10.37 -1.87
N PHE A 178 7.95 -9.87 -1.90
CA PHE A 178 8.35 -8.89 -2.92
C PHE A 178 8.39 -9.50 -4.32
N ALA A 179 8.86 -10.74 -4.47
CA ALA A 179 8.88 -11.41 -5.77
C ALA A 179 7.46 -11.65 -6.29
N LEU A 180 6.56 -12.14 -5.44
CA LEU A 180 5.17 -12.39 -5.78
C LEU A 180 4.45 -11.09 -6.14
N THR A 181 4.61 -10.03 -5.33
CA THR A 181 4.04 -8.70 -5.62
C THR A 181 4.52 -8.18 -6.97
N GLY A 182 5.84 -8.20 -7.19
CA GLY A 182 6.42 -7.68 -8.43
C GLY A 182 6.00 -8.47 -9.67
N ALA A 183 5.98 -9.80 -9.57
CA ALA A 183 5.52 -10.66 -10.66
C ALA A 183 4.03 -10.48 -10.95
N ALA A 184 3.19 -10.42 -9.91
CA ALA A 184 1.76 -10.21 -10.05
C ALA A 184 1.43 -8.83 -10.63
N MET A 185 2.16 -7.78 -10.25
CA MET A 185 2.01 -6.44 -10.83
C MET A 185 2.40 -6.43 -12.32
N ILE A 186 3.54 -7.02 -12.68
CA ILE A 186 3.97 -7.09 -14.08
C ILE A 186 2.99 -7.90 -14.93
N ALA A 187 2.40 -8.97 -14.38
CA ALA A 187 1.44 -9.81 -15.08
C ALA A 187 0.10 -9.10 -15.39
N LEU A 188 -0.27 -8.04 -14.65
CA LEU A 188 -1.54 -7.32 -14.86
C LEU A 188 -1.67 -6.72 -16.28
N PRO A 189 -0.73 -5.90 -16.79
CA PRO A 189 -0.82 -5.37 -18.15
C PRO A 189 -0.82 -6.45 -19.25
N PHE A 190 -0.17 -7.59 -19.02
CA PHE A 190 -0.22 -8.72 -19.97
C PHE A 190 -1.60 -9.36 -19.99
N HIS A 191 -2.24 -9.52 -18.83
CA HIS A 191 -3.63 -9.98 -18.75
C HIS A 191 -4.58 -9.01 -19.46
N ASP A 192 -4.37 -7.69 -19.29
CA ASP A 192 -5.20 -6.68 -19.94
C ASP A 192 -5.02 -6.68 -21.47
N LEU A 193 -3.82 -7.01 -21.98
CA LEU A 193 -3.57 -7.18 -23.41
C LEU A 193 -4.37 -8.34 -24.02
N SER A 194 -4.50 -9.46 -23.31
CA SER A 194 -5.25 -10.62 -23.78
C SER A 194 -6.78 -10.43 -23.77
N ASN A 195 -7.30 -9.45 -23.03
CA ASN A 195 -8.74 -9.21 -22.85
C ASN A 195 -9.25 -7.93 -23.54
N SER A 196 -8.56 -7.47 -24.60
CA SER A 196 -8.96 -6.28 -25.38
C SER A 196 -9.05 -4.98 -24.55
N ARG A 197 -8.28 -4.90 -23.45
CA ARG A 197 -8.13 -3.71 -22.59
C ARG A 197 -6.65 -3.30 -22.46
N GLY A 198 -5.82 -3.76 -23.39
CA GLY A 198 -4.36 -3.69 -23.30
C GLY A 198 -3.76 -2.31 -23.51
N LEU A 199 -2.50 -2.17 -23.10
CA LEU A 199 -1.63 -1.00 -23.34
C LEU A 199 -1.63 -0.53 -24.80
N LEU A 200 -1.48 -1.46 -25.75
CA LEU A 200 -1.42 -1.18 -27.19
C LEU A 200 -2.74 -0.64 -27.73
N GLN A 201 -3.87 -1.21 -27.29
CA GLN A 201 -5.20 -0.78 -27.74
C GLN A 201 -5.62 0.54 -27.10
N SER A 202 -5.28 0.73 -25.82
CA SER A 202 -5.50 2.00 -25.11
C SER A 202 -4.69 3.15 -25.74
N GLY A 203 -3.44 2.87 -26.11
CA GLY A 203 -2.60 3.82 -26.86
C GLY A 203 -3.17 4.14 -28.25
N ALA A 204 -3.64 3.14 -28.98
CA ALA A 204 -4.30 3.32 -30.28
C ALA A 204 -5.62 4.11 -30.18
N MET A 205 -6.34 4.01 -29.07
CA MET A 205 -7.56 4.76 -28.78
C MET A 205 -7.29 6.13 -28.13
N GLY A 206 -6.03 6.51 -27.90
CA GLY A 206 -5.67 7.79 -27.29
C GLY A 206 -5.91 7.87 -25.76
N ASP A 207 -6.19 6.76 -25.08
CA ASP A 207 -6.38 6.72 -23.62
C ASP A 207 -5.04 6.74 -22.88
N MET A 208 -4.44 7.93 -22.80
CA MET A 208 -3.16 8.15 -22.12
C MET A 208 -3.22 7.84 -20.62
N ARG A 209 -4.41 7.86 -19.99
CA ARG A 209 -4.55 7.57 -18.55
C ARG A 209 -4.33 6.08 -18.30
N MET A 210 -4.94 5.23 -19.11
CA MET A 210 -4.76 3.78 -19.04
C MET A 210 -3.32 3.37 -19.34
N VAL A 211 -2.67 4.05 -20.31
CA VAL A 211 -1.24 3.85 -20.60
C VAL A 211 -0.37 4.23 -19.40
N ALA A 212 -0.55 5.42 -18.83
CA ALA A 212 0.21 5.88 -17.67
C ALA A 212 0.02 4.97 -16.45
N MET A 213 -1.20 4.48 -16.21
CA MET A 213 -1.49 3.53 -15.14
C MET A 213 -0.72 2.21 -15.32
N ASN A 214 -0.78 1.61 -16.51
CA ASN A 214 -0.07 0.36 -16.79
C ASN A 214 1.45 0.52 -16.70
N LEU A 215 2.01 1.63 -17.20
CA LEU A 215 3.43 1.94 -17.04
C LEU A 215 3.84 2.08 -15.57
N THR A 216 3.00 2.73 -14.77
CA THR A 216 3.23 2.88 -13.32
C THR A 216 3.21 1.52 -12.62
N ILE A 217 2.24 0.65 -12.93
CA ILE A 217 2.17 -0.71 -12.40
C ILE A 217 3.42 -1.52 -12.78
N CYS A 218 3.86 -1.46 -14.04
CA CYS A 218 5.10 -2.09 -14.49
C CYS A 218 6.33 -1.57 -13.73
N ALA A 219 6.45 -0.25 -13.57
CA ALA A 219 7.57 0.37 -12.86
C ALA A 219 7.62 -0.04 -11.38
N LEU A 220 6.46 -0.06 -10.70
CA LEU A 220 6.34 -0.55 -9.32
C LEU A 220 6.67 -2.05 -9.24
N GLY A 221 6.14 -2.86 -10.16
CA GLY A 221 6.40 -4.30 -10.20
C GLY A 221 7.89 -4.61 -10.41
N ALA A 222 8.55 -3.92 -11.33
CA ALA A 222 9.99 -4.02 -11.53
C ALA A 222 10.77 -3.62 -10.27
N THR A 223 10.34 -2.56 -9.59
CA THR A 223 10.93 -2.12 -8.32
C THR A 223 10.84 -3.19 -7.24
N PHE A 224 9.68 -3.83 -7.07
CA PHE A 224 9.52 -4.95 -6.12
C PHE A 224 10.39 -6.16 -6.48
N LEU A 225 10.49 -6.52 -7.76
CA LEU A 225 11.42 -7.58 -8.19
C LEU A 225 12.89 -7.22 -7.93
N MET A 226 13.28 -5.96 -8.12
CA MET A 226 14.62 -5.48 -7.77
C MET A 226 14.86 -5.57 -6.26
N MET A 227 13.89 -5.19 -5.42
CA MET A 227 13.98 -5.35 -3.96
C MET A 227 14.15 -6.82 -3.58
N ALA A 228 13.33 -7.72 -4.14
CA ALA A 228 13.45 -9.16 -3.91
C ALA A 228 14.84 -9.70 -4.27
N ARG A 229 15.38 -9.28 -5.43
CA ARG A 229 16.75 -9.65 -5.86
C ARG A 229 17.82 -9.09 -4.92
N LYS A 230 17.71 -7.83 -4.49
CA LYS A 230 18.66 -7.21 -3.56
C LYS A 230 18.65 -7.92 -2.20
N VAL A 231 17.48 -8.19 -1.62
CA VAL A 231 17.36 -8.92 -0.34
C VAL A 231 17.90 -10.35 -0.46
N ARG A 232 17.64 -11.04 -1.58
CA ARG A 232 18.17 -12.39 -1.85
C ARG A 232 19.69 -12.43 -2.04
N ARG A 233 20.29 -11.38 -2.59
CA ARG A 233 21.75 -11.29 -2.79
C ARG A 233 22.49 -10.71 -1.60
N TYR A 234 21.79 -10.02 -0.70
CA TYR A 234 22.42 -9.46 0.49
C TYR A 234 23.02 -10.57 1.36
N GLN A 235 24.33 -10.47 1.57
CA GLN A 235 25.10 -11.27 2.52
C GLN A 235 25.45 -10.37 3.69
N PRO A 236 25.08 -10.73 4.93
CA PRO A 236 25.49 -9.96 6.10
C PRO A 236 27.02 -9.92 6.15
N ARG A 237 27.60 -8.72 6.27
CA ARG A 237 29.03 -8.58 6.55
C ARG A 237 29.28 -9.26 7.90
N GLN A 238 29.94 -10.41 7.90
CA GLN A 238 30.39 -11.02 9.15
C GLN A 238 31.34 -10.04 9.83
N LYS A 239 30.97 -9.56 11.03
CA LYS A 239 31.93 -8.87 11.90
C LYS A 239 33.03 -9.88 12.17
N ARG A 240 34.23 -9.60 11.66
CA ARG A 240 35.45 -10.37 11.89
C ARG A 240 35.56 -10.54 13.41
N SER A 241 35.28 -11.75 13.91
CA SER A 241 35.43 -12.08 15.33
C SER A 241 36.78 -11.54 15.75
N ALA A 242 36.80 -10.66 16.75
CA ALA A 242 38.04 -10.21 17.36
C ALA A 242 38.84 -11.49 17.64
N ARG A 243 39.99 -11.57 16.98
CA ARG A 243 40.97 -12.65 17.09
C ARG A 243 41.10 -12.95 18.58
N LYS A 244 40.81 -14.19 18.97
CA LYS A 244 41.08 -14.73 20.32
C LYS A 244 42.37 -14.08 20.81
N VAL A 245 42.27 -13.29 21.88
CA VAL A 245 43.42 -12.83 22.65
C VAL A 245 44.24 -14.09 22.90
N ALA A 246 45.46 -14.11 22.37
CA ALA A 246 46.41 -15.16 22.69
C ALA A 246 46.57 -15.14 24.21
N THR A 247 46.04 -16.16 24.87
CA THR A 247 46.40 -16.51 26.25
C THR A 247 47.92 -16.59 26.30
N LEU A 248 48.56 -15.59 26.90
CA LEU A 248 49.96 -15.68 27.31
C LEU A 248 50.08 -16.86 28.29
N PRO A 249 51.02 -17.79 28.10
CA PRO A 249 51.24 -18.85 29.06
C PRO A 249 51.67 -18.26 30.40
N ASN A 250 51.08 -18.81 31.46
CA ASN A 250 51.33 -18.53 32.86
C ASN A 250 52.84 -18.61 33.16
N ALA A 251 53.49 -17.47 33.40
CA ALA A 251 54.84 -17.42 33.95
C ALA A 251 54.76 -17.32 35.48
N GLN A 252 54.36 -18.42 36.12
CA GLN A 252 54.54 -18.64 37.55
C GLN A 252 55.24 -19.98 37.75
N ALA A 253 56.56 -19.95 37.64
CA ALA A 253 57.47 -20.98 38.14
C ALA A 253 58.90 -20.42 38.17
N ILE A 254 59.17 -19.50 39.09
CA ILE A 254 60.53 -19.31 39.62
C ILE A 254 60.39 -19.41 41.13
N LEU A 255 60.67 -20.62 41.63
CA LEU A 255 60.88 -20.91 43.04
C LEU A 255 62.23 -20.29 43.44
N GLU A 256 62.24 -19.39 44.42
CA GLU A 256 63.44 -19.14 45.22
C GLU A 256 63.35 -19.96 46.51
N PRO A 257 64.38 -20.77 46.85
CA PRO A 257 64.50 -21.36 48.17
C PRO A 257 65.05 -20.32 49.15
N ALA A 258 64.53 -20.38 50.38
CA ALA A 258 65.03 -19.63 51.51
C ALA A 258 66.45 -20.07 51.90
N GLU A 259 67.36 -19.10 51.98
CA GLU A 259 68.46 -19.05 52.95
C GLU A 259 68.47 -17.67 53.60
#